data_AF-A0A117MF28-F1
#
_entry.id   AF-A0A117MF28-F1
#
_cell.length_a   1.000
_cell.length_b   1.000
_cell.length_c   1.000
_cell.angle_alpha   90.00
_cell.angle_beta   90.00
_cell.angle_gamma   90.00
#
_symmetry.space_group_name_H-M   'P 1'
#
loop_
_entity.id
_entity.type
_entity.pdbx_description
1 polymer ?
#
loop_
_entity_poly.entity_id
_entity_poly.type
_entity_poly.pdbx_seq_one_letter_code
_entity_poly.pdbx_strand_id
1 'polypeptide(L)'
;MTESAVLLAENGLDGGATAPLPPADRATGTGNDAQTEERIDRDQLLAINSDLIRTLHRRISGRRFRANKHDGTRLAVARALVQAITAHNQVLRDLEVEELERRIAALEESKA
;
A
#
# COMPACT_ATOMS: atom_id res chain seq x y z
N MET A 1 -13.63 49.07 38.91
CA MET A 1 -15.03 49.51 39.13
C MET A 1 -15.72 49.40 37.78
N THR A 2 -16.64 48.48 37.49
CA THR A 2 -17.47 47.58 38.30
C THR A 2 -17.87 46.39 37.41
N GLU A 3 -17.96 45.22 38.04
CA GLU A 3 -18.53 43.97 37.54
C GLU A 3 -20.00 44.13 37.10
N SER A 4 -20.49 43.20 36.28
CA SER A 4 -21.79 42.57 36.51
C SER A 4 -21.91 41.28 35.70
N ALA A 5 -21.72 40.17 36.41
CA ALA A 5 -22.21 38.85 36.07
C ALA A 5 -23.67 38.73 36.52
N VAL A 6 -24.55 38.13 35.71
CA VAL A 6 -25.83 37.48 36.08
C VAL A 6 -26.10 36.43 35.00
N LEU A 7 -25.78 35.13 35.16
CA LEU A 7 -26.50 34.06 35.88
C LEU A 7 -28.00 33.88 35.54
N LEU A 8 -28.26 32.76 34.85
CA LEU A 8 -29.35 31.77 35.01
C LEU A 8 -30.83 32.17 34.78
N ALA A 9 -31.42 31.52 33.77
CA ALA A 9 -32.69 30.79 33.86
C ALA A 9 -32.64 29.69 32.76
N GLU A 10 -32.33 28.42 33.06
CA GLU A 10 -33.20 27.36 33.58
C GLU A 10 -34.31 26.87 32.62
N ASN A 11 -34.12 25.61 32.21
CA ASN A 11 -35.11 24.56 31.99
C ASN A 11 -35.95 24.51 30.70
N GLY A 12 -35.44 23.70 29.76
CA GLY A 12 -36.23 22.94 28.78
C GLY A 12 -35.68 21.52 28.67
N LEU A 13 -36.03 20.67 29.64
CA LEU A 13 -35.89 19.21 29.54
C LEU A 13 -36.96 18.71 28.56
N ASP A 14 -36.54 18.15 27.42
CA ASP A 14 -37.38 17.19 26.70
C ASP A 14 -36.54 15.97 26.29
N GLY A 15 -37.09 14.81 26.66
CA GLY A 15 -36.36 13.56 26.83
C GLY A 15 -36.01 12.83 25.54
N GLY A 16 -34.77 12.37 25.46
CA GLY A 16 -34.32 11.31 24.57
C GLY A 16 -33.43 10.37 25.37
N ALA A 17 -33.97 9.23 25.77
CA ALA A 17 -33.29 8.21 26.57
C ALA A 17 -31.95 7.79 25.91
N THR A 18 -30.83 8.09 26.57
CA THR A 18 -29.51 7.55 26.24
C THR A 18 -29.50 6.07 26.56
N ALA A 19 -29.82 5.21 25.58
CA ALA A 19 -29.58 3.79 25.70
C ALA A 19 -28.05 3.55 25.78
N PRO A 20 -27.54 2.77 26.74
CA PRO A 20 -26.14 2.36 26.74
C PRO A 20 -25.88 1.46 25.52
N LEU A 21 -24.87 1.81 24.73
CA LEU A 21 -24.37 0.94 23.65
C LEU A 21 -23.94 -0.41 24.26
N PRO A 22 -24.34 -1.55 23.68
CA PRO A 22 -23.88 -2.86 24.15
C PRO A 22 -22.37 -3.00 23.96
N PRO A 23 -21.68 -3.78 24.81
CA PRO A 23 -20.24 -4.00 24.67
C PRO A 23 -19.98 -4.71 23.35
N ALA A 24 -19.16 -4.10 22.50
CA ALA A 24 -18.65 -4.72 21.29
C ALA A 24 -17.74 -5.90 21.68
N ASP A 25 -18.35 -7.09 21.77
CA ASP A 25 -17.64 -8.35 21.85
C ASP A 25 -16.91 -8.58 20.51
N ARG A 26 -15.59 -8.55 20.59
CA ARG A 26 -14.61 -9.22 19.72
C ARG A 26 -14.71 -9.03 18.21
N ALA A 27 -13.72 -8.29 17.71
CA ALA A 27 -12.84 -8.85 16.68
C ALA A 27 -11.41 -8.36 16.95
N THR A 28 -10.67 -9.10 17.77
CA THR A 28 -9.22 -9.18 17.58
C THR A 28 -9.02 -9.70 16.16
N GLY A 29 -8.81 -8.79 15.21
CA GLY A 29 -8.31 -9.11 13.88
C GLY A 29 -6.87 -9.62 14.00
N THR A 30 -6.72 -10.83 14.52
CA THR A 30 -5.55 -11.66 14.28
C THR A 30 -5.60 -12.01 12.80
N GLY A 31 -4.72 -11.39 12.03
CA GLY A 31 -4.72 -11.58 10.58
C GLY A 31 -3.53 -10.90 9.91
N ASN A 32 -2.35 -10.95 10.53
CA ASN A 32 -1.10 -10.70 9.80
C ASN A 32 0.00 -11.70 10.16
N ASP A 33 -0.33 -12.69 10.97
CA ASP A 33 0.61 -13.74 11.37
C ASP A 33 0.50 -14.86 10.33
N ALA A 34 1.58 -15.06 9.58
CA ALA A 34 1.78 -16.09 8.56
C ALA A 34 1.25 -15.77 7.14
N GLN A 35 1.65 -14.63 6.57
CA GLN A 35 2.16 -14.73 5.20
C GLN A 35 3.56 -15.34 5.32
N THR A 36 3.69 -16.62 4.99
CA THR A 36 5.00 -17.14 4.59
C THR A 36 5.47 -16.18 3.51
N GLU A 37 6.58 -15.46 3.73
CA GLU A 37 7.12 -14.46 2.82
C GLU A 37 7.58 -15.16 1.52
N GLU A 38 6.62 -15.53 0.70
CA GLU A 38 6.87 -16.01 -0.64
C GLU A 38 7.50 -14.86 -1.41
N ARG A 39 8.76 -15.06 -1.80
CA ARG A 39 9.51 -14.05 -2.56
C ARG A 39 8.77 -13.81 -3.86
N ILE A 40 8.57 -12.53 -4.18
CA ILE A 40 7.96 -12.12 -5.44
C ILE A 40 8.85 -12.61 -6.58
N ASP A 41 8.32 -13.46 -7.45
CA ASP A 41 9.01 -13.93 -8.65
C ASP A 41 8.90 -12.91 -9.81
N ARG A 42 9.54 -13.22 -10.94
CA ARG A 42 9.59 -12.32 -12.09
C ARG A 42 8.25 -12.11 -12.77
N ASP A 43 7.42 -13.15 -12.82
CA ASP A 43 6.10 -13.10 -13.46
C ASP A 43 5.13 -12.28 -12.60
N GLN A 44 5.21 -12.44 -11.28
CA GLN A 44 4.48 -11.63 -10.31
C GLN A 44 4.88 -10.15 -10.40
N LEU A 45 6.18 -9.83 -10.51
CA LEU A 45 6.63 -8.45 -10.75
C LEU A 45 6.07 -7.89 -12.05
N LEU A 46 6.06 -8.68 -13.13
CA LEU A 46 5.53 -8.26 -14.42
C LEU A 46 4.03 -7.98 -14.33
N ALA A 47 3.28 -8.81 -13.61
CA ALA A 47 1.86 -8.60 -13.37
C ALA A 47 1.60 -7.30 -12.60
N ILE A 48 2.31 -7.08 -11.48
CA ILE A 48 2.19 -5.86 -10.66
C ILE A 48 2.53 -4.62 -11.49
N ASN A 49 3.60 -4.67 -12.28
CA ASN A 49 4.02 -3.57 -13.14
C ASN A 49 2.97 -3.29 -14.24
N SER A 50 2.45 -4.33 -14.88
CA SER A 50 1.41 -4.22 -15.92
C SER A 50 0.14 -3.56 -15.38
N ASP A 51 -0.29 -3.92 -14.17
CA ASP A 51 -1.46 -3.32 -13.54
C ASP A 51 -1.25 -1.85 -13.16
N LEU A 52 -0.04 -1.51 -12.70
CA LEU A 52 0.34 -0.11 -12.46
C LEU A 52 0.30 0.69 -13.77
N ILE A 53 0.88 0.17 -14.85
CA ILE A 53 0.88 0.81 -16.17
C ILE A 53 -0.56 1.02 -16.65
N ARG A 54 -1.42 -0.01 -16.62
CA ARG A 54 -2.83 0.10 -17.03
C ARG A 54 -3.57 1.17 -16.22
N THR A 55 -3.32 1.23 -14.92
CA THR A 55 -3.94 2.18 -14.00
C THR A 55 -3.53 3.62 -14.31
N LEU A 56 -2.23 3.86 -14.55
CA LEU A 56 -1.71 5.17 -14.93
C LEU A 56 -2.17 5.57 -16.33
N HIS A 57 -2.12 4.64 -17.29
CA HIS A 57 -2.56 4.84 -18.67
C HIS A 57 -4.04 5.22 -18.73
N ARG A 58 -4.92 4.47 -18.07
CA ARG A 58 -6.36 4.80 -18.02
C ARG A 58 -6.61 6.21 -17.48
N ARG A 59 -5.77 6.68 -16.55
CA ARG A 59 -5.91 8.00 -15.95
C ARG A 59 -5.52 9.13 -16.90
N ILE A 60 -4.44 8.95 -17.65
CA ILE A 60 -3.92 10.00 -18.56
C ILE A 60 -4.63 10.00 -19.91
N SER A 61 -5.14 8.84 -20.35
CA SER A 61 -5.78 8.66 -21.67
C SER A 61 -7.28 8.99 -21.69
N GLY A 62 -7.81 9.59 -20.62
CA GLY A 62 -9.18 10.09 -20.59
C GLY A 62 -9.39 11.30 -21.53
N ARG A 63 -10.64 11.54 -21.96
CA ARG A 63 -11.00 12.62 -22.91
C ARG A 63 -10.49 14.02 -22.49
N ARG A 64 -10.39 14.29 -21.18
CA ARG A 64 -9.75 15.47 -20.60
C ARG A 64 -9.06 15.07 -19.30
N PHE A 65 -7.82 15.50 -19.12
CA PHE A 65 -7.13 15.36 -17.85
C PHE A 65 -7.73 16.32 -16.81
N ARG A 66 -8.00 15.83 -15.60
CA ARG A 66 -8.38 16.66 -14.44
C ARG A 66 -7.52 16.27 -13.26
N ALA A 67 -6.71 17.22 -12.79
CA ALA A 67 -5.91 17.03 -11.58
C ALA A 67 -6.82 16.88 -10.36
N ASN A 68 -6.56 15.87 -9.55
CA ASN A 68 -7.17 15.67 -8.24
C ASN A 68 -6.14 16.02 -7.15
N LYS A 69 -6.59 16.59 -6.02
CA LYS A 69 -5.74 16.95 -4.87
C LYS A 69 -4.86 15.80 -4.36
N HIS A 70 -5.27 14.55 -4.57
CA HIS A 70 -4.52 13.36 -4.15
C HIS A 70 -3.50 12.85 -5.19
N ASP A 71 -3.39 13.51 -6.34
CA ASP A 71 -2.55 13.04 -7.44
C ASP A 71 -1.07 13.09 -7.11
N GLY A 72 -0.64 14.10 -6.35
CA GLY A 72 0.74 14.20 -5.88
C GLY A 72 1.16 12.98 -5.08
N THR A 73 0.40 12.64 -4.04
CA THR A 73 0.66 11.46 -3.19
C THR A 73 0.60 10.17 -4.00
N ARG A 74 -0.42 10.00 -4.85
CA ARG A 74 -0.56 8.79 -5.66
C ARG A 74 0.58 8.61 -6.65
N LEU A 75 1.03 9.70 -7.30
CA LEU A 75 2.18 9.67 -8.21
C LEU A 75 3.49 9.41 -7.45
N ALA A 76 3.65 9.94 -6.23
CA ALA A 76 4.81 9.66 -5.41
C ALA A 76 4.91 8.16 -5.05
N VAL A 77 3.80 7.56 -4.59
CA VAL A 77 3.72 6.12 -4.31
C VAL A 77 3.95 5.29 -5.57
N ALA A 78 3.36 5.68 -6.71
CA ALA A 78 3.57 4.99 -7.98
C ALA A 78 5.04 5.01 -8.42
N ARG A 79 5.74 6.15 -8.27
CA ARG A 79 7.18 6.24 -8.56
C ARG A 79 7.99 5.36 -7.61
N ALA A 80 7.67 5.37 -6.31
CA ALA A 80 8.35 4.51 -5.34
C ALA A 80 8.16 3.01 -5.68
N LEU A 81 6.96 2.60 -6.09
CA LEU A 81 6.68 1.24 -6.54
C LEU A 81 7.47 0.87 -7.81
N VAL A 82 7.57 1.76 -8.79
CA VAL A 82 8.41 1.53 -9.99
C VAL A 82 9.88 1.34 -9.60
N GLN A 83 10.40 2.12 -8.64
CA GLN A 83 11.77 1.96 -8.16
C GLN A 83 11.97 0.62 -7.44
N ALA A 84 11.03 0.22 -6.59
CA ALA A 84 11.09 -1.09 -5.93
C ALA A 84 11.05 -2.25 -6.93
N ILE A 85 10.18 -2.20 -7.94
CA ILE A 85 10.12 -3.20 -9.02
C ILE A 85 11.44 -3.24 -9.81
N THR A 86 12.04 -2.08 -10.07
CA THR A 86 13.32 -1.99 -10.80
C THR A 86 14.45 -2.63 -9.99
N ALA A 87 14.56 -2.31 -8.70
CA ALA A 87 15.54 -2.89 -7.79
C ALA A 87 15.36 -4.41 -7.65
N HIS A 88 14.13 -4.89 -7.49
CA HIS A 88 13.85 -6.33 -7.37
C HIS A 88 14.19 -7.10 -8.66
N ASN A 89 13.90 -6.52 -9.84
CA ASN A 89 14.32 -7.10 -11.12
C ASN A 89 15.85 -7.12 -11.31
N GLN A 90 16.60 -6.20 -10.69
CA GLN A 90 18.07 -6.26 -10.68
C GLN A 90 18.53 -7.45 -9.83
N VAL A 91 18.03 -7.57 -8.59
CA VAL A 91 18.35 -8.70 -7.71
C VAL A 91 18.04 -10.05 -8.35
N LEU A 92 16.88 -10.20 -9.01
CA LEU A 92 16.55 -11.45 -9.71
C LEU A 92 17.54 -11.76 -10.84
N ARG A 93 17.94 -10.75 -11.63
CA ARG A 93 18.93 -10.94 -12.70
C ARG A 93 20.30 -11.29 -12.15
N ASP A 94 20.71 -10.67 -11.06
CA ASP A 94 22.00 -10.97 -10.43
C ASP A 94 22.02 -12.43 -9.94
N LEU A 95 20.93 -12.90 -9.31
CA LEU A 95 20.78 -14.31 -8.91
C LEU A 95 20.76 -15.28 -10.10
N GLU A 96 20.09 -14.92 -11.20
CA GLU A 96 20.09 -15.70 -12.45
C GLU A 96 21.50 -15.80 -13.04
N VAL A 97 22.26 -14.70 -13.05
CA VAL A 97 23.65 -14.65 -13.55
C VAL A 97 24.57 -15.51 -12.70
N GLU A 98 24.51 -15.38 -11.37
CA GLU A 98 25.30 -16.20 -10.46
C GLU A 98 25.03 -17.71 -10.66
N GLU A 99 23.77 -18.09 -10.89
CA GLU A 99 23.42 -19.49 -11.17
C GLU A 99 23.97 -19.97 -12.51
N LEU A 100 23.91 -19.14 -13.55
CA LEU A 100 24.50 -19.47 -14.85
C LEU A 100 26.02 -19.63 -14.75
N GLU A 101 26.69 -18.74 -14.02
CA GLU A 101 28.14 -18.82 -13.78
C GLU A 101 28.51 -20.12 -13.04
N ARG A 102 27.77 -20.48 -11.99
CA ARG A 102 27.96 -21.77 -11.29
C ARG A 102 27.84 -22.96 -12.23
N ARG A 103 26.82 -22.96 -13.10
CA ARG A 103 26.59 -24.05 -14.06
C ARG A 103 27.67 -24.11 -15.14
N ILE A 104 28.16 -22.97 -15.62
CA ILE A 104 29.25 -22.90 -16.60
C ILE A 104 30.54 -23.47 -15.98
N ALA A 105 30.91 -23.03 -14.78
CA ALA A 105 32.11 -23.51 -14.10
C ALA A 105 32.08 -25.04 -13.91
N ALA A 106 30.95 -25.60 -13.47
CA ALA A 106 30.79 -27.05 -13.33
C ALA A 106 30.93 -27.80 -14.67
N LEU A 107 30.43 -27.22 -15.76
CA LEU A 107 30.56 -27.81 -17.10
C LEU A 107 32.00 -27.71 -17.62
N GLU A 108 32.70 -26.61 -17.36
CA GLU A 108 34.11 -26.45 -17.74
C GLU A 108 35.00 -27.41 -16.99
N GLU A 109 34.79 -27.59 -15.68
CA GLU A 109 35.52 -28.57 -14.87
C GLU A 109 35.26 -30.01 -15.34
N SER A 110 34.02 -30.32 -15.77
CA SER A 110 33.70 -31.65 -16.32
C SER A 110 34.29 -31.94 -17.70
N LYS A 111 34.73 -30.90 -18.43
CA LYS A 111 35.33 -31.01 -19.77
C LYS A 111 36.86 -30.96 -19.74
N ALA A 112 37.46 -30.52 -18.64
CA ALA A 112 38.90 -30.50 -18.39
C ALA A 112 39.40 -31.89 -17.98
#